data_AF-A0A1M5R8V6-F1
#
_entry.id   AF-A0A1M5R8V6-F1
#
_cell.length_a   1.000
_cell.length_b   1.000
_cell.length_c   1.000
_cell.angle_alpha   90.00
_cell.angle_beta   90.00
_cell.angle_gamma   90.00
#
_symmetry.space_group_name_H-M   'P 1'
#
loop_
_entity.id
_entity.type
_entity.pdbx_description
1 polymer ?
#
loop_
_entity_poly.entity_id
_entity_poly.type
_entity_poly.pdbx_seq_one_letter_code
_entity_poly.pdbx_strand_id
1 'polypeptide(L)'
;MKGKYQKIILVCLIIVIAVYISYTFPREYDVAFQGIKYRLKDTLYQEKVEVRIKGWYTKKVFLGNRFKGEIYLGDKKFLNVDLKLNKYNSDILVGYREEIGEFRMYGKIYLGNNLDKVAILLFEPVNSDYSKSYWSSKDGLMISAPAENRVEAISLSKELIKSGIIKYDDS
;
A
#
# COMPACT_ATOMS: atom_id res chain seq x y z
N MET A 1 35.26 -18.98 35.34
CA MET A 1 33.96 -18.27 35.21
C MET A 1 33.75 -17.55 33.87
N LYS A 2 34.76 -16.91 33.25
CA LYS A 2 34.64 -16.16 31.98
C LYS A 2 34.10 -16.98 30.77
N GLY A 3 34.50 -18.24 30.62
CA GLY A 3 34.11 -19.07 29.47
C GLY A 3 32.63 -19.45 29.37
N LYS A 4 31.89 -19.49 30.51
CA LYS A 4 30.44 -19.76 30.50
C LYS A 4 29.66 -18.56 29.95
N TYR A 5 30.01 -17.35 30.39
CA TYR A 5 29.38 -16.12 29.91
C TYR A 5 29.70 -15.85 28.43
N GLN A 6 30.91 -16.17 27.96
CA GLN A 6 31.26 -16.07 26.53
C GLN A 6 30.38 -16.94 25.63
N LYS A 7 30.10 -18.19 26.04
CA LYS A 7 29.19 -19.07 25.30
C LYS A 7 27.76 -18.54 25.30
N ILE A 8 27.28 -18.01 26.43
CA ILE A 8 25.95 -17.39 26.52
C ILE A 8 25.84 -16.17 25.61
N ILE A 9 26.85 -15.27 25.64
CA ILE A 9 26.89 -14.09 24.77
C ILE A 9 26.88 -14.49 23.29
N LEU A 10 27.65 -15.51 22.91
CA LEU A 10 27.68 -16.01 21.53
C LEU A 10 26.32 -16.57 21.10
N VAL A 11 25.66 -17.35 21.95
CA VAL A 11 24.30 -17.88 21.68
C VAL A 11 23.30 -16.74 21.54
N CYS A 12 23.33 -15.75 22.44
CA CYS A 12 22.47 -14.57 22.33
C CYS A 12 22.71 -13.80 21.02
N LEU A 13 23.97 -13.63 20.62
CA LEU A 13 24.32 -12.96 19.36
C LEU A 13 23.76 -13.71 18.14
N ILE A 14 23.89 -15.04 18.12
CA ILE A 14 23.34 -15.88 17.05
C ILE A 14 21.82 -15.75 16.99
N ILE A 15 21.13 -15.75 18.13
CA ILE A 15 19.67 -15.57 18.19
C ILE A 15 19.27 -14.21 17.64
N VAL A 16 19.96 -13.13 18.02
CA VAL A 16 19.68 -11.78 17.51
C VAL A 16 19.88 -11.71 16.00
N ILE A 17 20.96 -12.29 15.47
CA ILE A 17 21.23 -12.34 14.03
C ILE A 17 20.14 -13.15 13.30
N ALA A 18 19.75 -14.32 13.84
CA ALA A 18 18.70 -15.16 13.25
C ALA A 18 17.34 -14.44 13.21
N VAL A 19 16.97 -13.76 14.30
CA VAL A 19 15.75 -12.94 14.37
C VAL A 19 15.81 -11.78 13.37
N TYR A 20 16.95 -11.10 13.28
CA TYR A 20 17.15 -10.01 12.32
C TYR A 20 16.99 -10.48 10.88
N ILE A 21 17.62 -11.60 10.51
CA ILE A 21 17.51 -12.18 9.17
C ILE A 21 16.06 -12.61 8.91
N SER A 22 15.42 -13.34 9.83
CA SER A 22 14.04 -13.81 9.66
C SER A 22 13.03 -12.67 9.50
N TYR A 23 13.29 -11.52 10.12
CA TYR A 23 12.43 -10.35 10.01
C TYR A 23 12.66 -9.57 8.70
N THR A 24 13.92 -9.45 8.26
CA THR A 24 14.29 -8.64 7.09
C THR A 24 14.30 -9.41 5.77
N PHE A 25 14.19 -10.74 5.81
CA PHE A 25 14.17 -11.57 4.61
C PHE A 25 12.99 -11.19 3.70
N PRO A 26 13.24 -10.89 2.40
CA PRO A 26 12.18 -10.60 1.44
C PRO A 26 11.17 -11.74 1.37
N ARG A 27 9.88 -11.39 1.46
CA ARG A 27 8.79 -12.36 1.31
C ARG A 27 8.03 -12.07 0.04
N GLU A 28 7.74 -13.12 -0.71
CA GLU A 28 6.84 -13.04 -1.86
C GLU A 28 5.39 -13.05 -1.38
N TYR A 29 4.58 -12.18 -1.97
CA TYR A 29 3.15 -12.08 -1.76
C TYR A 29 2.46 -12.23 -3.10
N ASP A 30 1.37 -12.98 -3.13
CA ASP A 30 0.40 -13.00 -4.20
C ASP A 30 -0.97 -13.04 -3.54
N VAL A 31 -1.50 -11.85 -3.26
CA VAL A 31 -2.76 -11.68 -2.52
C VAL A 31 -3.75 -10.95 -3.41
N ALA A 32 -4.98 -11.43 -3.41
CA ALA A 32 -6.10 -10.80 -4.10
C ALA A 32 -7.24 -10.61 -3.11
N PHE A 33 -7.86 -9.45 -3.15
CA PHE A 33 -8.99 -9.11 -2.31
C PHE A 33 -9.99 -8.23 -3.06
N GLN A 34 -11.25 -8.38 -2.72
CA GLN A 34 -12.30 -7.51 -3.24
C GLN A 34 -12.29 -6.19 -2.48
N GLY A 35 -12.29 -5.09 -3.23
CA GLY A 35 -12.34 -3.74 -2.70
C GLY A 35 -13.53 -2.95 -3.23
N ILE A 36 -13.66 -1.75 -2.70
CA ILE A 36 -14.63 -0.76 -3.15
C ILE A 36 -13.90 0.50 -3.58
N LYS A 37 -14.24 0.97 -4.76
CA LYS A 37 -13.92 2.29 -5.28
C LYS A 37 -15.08 3.23 -4.94
N TYR A 38 -14.78 4.36 -4.32
CA TYR A 38 -15.77 5.30 -3.81
C TYR A 38 -15.26 6.73 -3.91
N ARG A 39 -16.15 7.71 -3.70
CA ARG A 39 -15.83 9.14 -3.69
C ARG A 39 -16.25 9.75 -2.35
N LEU A 40 -15.41 10.62 -1.78
CA LEU A 40 -15.59 11.09 -0.39
C LEU A 40 -16.95 11.76 -0.11
N LYS A 41 -17.43 12.63 -1.01
CA LYS A 41 -18.71 13.35 -0.87
C LYS A 41 -19.86 12.79 -1.70
N ASP A 42 -19.65 11.66 -2.35
CA ASP A 42 -20.72 10.94 -3.05
C ASP A 42 -21.09 9.71 -2.22
N THR A 43 -22.27 9.75 -1.58
CA THR A 43 -22.77 8.67 -0.73
C THR A 43 -23.32 7.50 -1.54
N LEU A 44 -23.65 7.72 -2.82
CA LEU A 44 -24.26 6.73 -3.71
C LEU A 44 -23.22 6.02 -4.56
N TYR A 45 -22.12 6.70 -4.91
CA TYR A 45 -21.08 6.10 -5.73
C TYR A 45 -20.26 5.05 -4.96
N GLN A 46 -20.44 3.79 -5.38
CA GLN A 46 -19.57 2.68 -5.04
C GLN A 46 -19.43 1.75 -6.25
N GLU A 47 -18.23 1.25 -6.48
CA GLU A 47 -17.91 0.32 -7.57
C GLU A 47 -17.01 -0.78 -7.01
N LYS A 48 -17.36 -2.05 -7.25
CA LYS A 48 -16.52 -3.17 -6.85
C LYS A 48 -15.27 -3.21 -7.71
N VAL A 49 -14.12 -3.38 -7.08
CA VAL A 49 -12.83 -3.50 -7.77
C VAL A 49 -12.03 -4.62 -7.14
N GLU A 50 -11.56 -5.55 -7.95
CA GLU A 50 -10.59 -6.54 -7.48
C GLU A 50 -9.22 -5.87 -7.36
N VAL A 51 -8.55 -6.06 -6.22
CA VAL A 51 -7.20 -5.58 -6.04
C VAL A 51 -6.29 -6.77 -5.79
N ARG A 52 -5.27 -6.92 -6.63
CA ARG A 52 -4.24 -7.96 -6.47
C ARG A 52 -2.87 -7.33 -6.34
N ILE A 53 -2.11 -7.78 -5.36
CA ILE A 53 -0.74 -7.34 -5.11
C ILE A 53 0.15 -8.57 -5.23
N LYS A 54 1.06 -8.53 -6.21
CA LYS A 54 1.97 -9.64 -6.50
C LYS A 54 3.41 -9.15 -6.51
N GLY A 55 4.27 -9.72 -5.68
CA GLY A 55 5.70 -9.41 -5.68
C GLY A 55 6.38 -9.52 -4.33
N TRP A 56 7.51 -8.85 -4.20
CA TRP A 56 8.41 -8.95 -3.08
C TRP A 56 8.21 -7.81 -2.09
N TYR A 57 8.02 -8.16 -0.82
CA TYR A 57 7.94 -7.22 0.27
C TYR A 57 9.11 -7.43 1.24
N THR A 58 9.85 -6.37 1.51
CA THR A 58 10.99 -6.38 2.42
C THR A 58 10.74 -5.43 3.56
N LYS A 59 10.66 -5.97 4.78
CA LYS A 59 10.62 -5.17 6.00
C LYS A 59 12.02 -4.73 6.37
N LYS A 60 12.21 -3.44 6.66
CA LYS A 60 13.50 -2.92 7.09
C LYS A 60 13.39 -2.37 8.51
N VAL A 61 14.37 -2.67 9.36
CA VAL A 61 14.35 -2.28 10.78
C VAL A 61 14.61 -0.78 10.97
N PHE A 62 15.50 -0.21 10.16
CA PHE A 62 15.93 1.20 10.27
C PHE A 62 15.55 2.06 9.06
N LEU A 63 14.99 1.48 8.01
CA LEU A 63 14.61 2.15 6.78
C LEU A 63 13.13 1.88 6.48
N GLY A 64 12.57 2.64 5.55
CA GLY A 64 11.24 2.36 5.01
C GLY A 64 11.13 0.96 4.42
N ASN A 65 9.98 0.31 4.62
CA ASN A 65 9.66 -0.97 3.98
C ASN A 65 9.65 -0.78 2.46
N ARG A 66 9.89 -1.86 1.71
CA ARG A 66 9.91 -1.80 0.25
C ARG A 66 9.03 -2.86 -0.35
N PHE A 67 8.22 -2.47 -1.33
CA PHE A 67 7.49 -3.41 -2.18
C PHE A 67 8.02 -3.30 -3.61
N LYS A 68 8.21 -4.44 -4.27
CA LYS A 68 8.57 -4.53 -5.69
C LYS A 68 7.74 -5.59 -6.39
N GLY A 69 7.06 -5.22 -7.46
CA GLY A 69 6.31 -6.17 -8.26
C GLY A 69 5.22 -5.51 -9.08
N GLU A 70 4.03 -6.08 -8.98
CA GLU A 70 2.88 -5.79 -9.82
C GLU A 70 1.66 -5.51 -8.94
N ILE A 71 0.86 -4.54 -9.34
CA ILE A 71 -0.42 -4.21 -8.69
C ILE A 71 -1.50 -4.20 -9.77
N TYR A 72 -2.62 -4.85 -9.47
CA TYR A 72 -3.77 -4.96 -10.34
C TYR A 72 -4.95 -4.29 -9.65
N LEU A 73 -5.68 -3.45 -10.39
CA LEU A 73 -6.86 -2.73 -9.93
C LEU A 73 -7.98 -2.94 -10.96
N GLY A 74 -8.73 -4.02 -10.80
CA GLY A 74 -9.68 -4.49 -11.80
C GLY A 74 -8.99 -4.88 -13.10
N ASP A 75 -9.35 -4.21 -14.19
CA ASP A 75 -8.77 -4.36 -15.52
C ASP A 75 -7.38 -3.72 -15.67
N LYS A 76 -7.05 -2.75 -14.79
CA LYS A 76 -5.78 -2.01 -14.88
C LYS A 76 -4.63 -2.77 -14.25
N LYS A 77 -3.57 -2.96 -15.03
CA LYS A 77 -2.33 -3.63 -14.61
C LYS A 77 -1.18 -2.63 -14.49
N PHE A 78 -0.54 -2.60 -13.34
CA PHE A 78 0.65 -1.78 -13.06
C PHE A 78 1.84 -2.73 -12.87
N LEU A 79 2.70 -2.80 -13.87
CA LEU A 79 3.94 -3.58 -13.82
C LEU A 79 5.10 -2.75 -13.29
N ASN A 80 6.19 -3.40 -12.88
CA ASN A 80 7.43 -2.75 -12.45
C ASN A 80 7.22 -1.69 -11.34
N VAL A 81 6.27 -1.93 -10.44
CA VAL A 81 6.00 -1.08 -9.29
C VAL A 81 7.13 -1.24 -8.27
N ASP A 82 7.69 -0.12 -7.81
CA ASP A 82 8.73 -0.07 -6.78
C ASP A 82 8.38 1.00 -5.73
N LEU A 83 7.76 0.56 -4.63
CA LEU A 83 7.31 1.45 -3.56
C LEU A 83 8.35 1.49 -2.43
N LYS A 84 8.83 2.69 -2.12
CA LYS A 84 9.68 3.00 -0.97
C LYS A 84 8.80 3.57 0.14
N LEU A 85 8.21 2.68 0.91
CA LEU A 85 7.20 3.03 1.89
C LEU A 85 7.77 3.87 3.03
N ASN A 86 7.16 5.03 3.27
CA ASN A 86 7.51 5.90 4.39
C ASN A 86 6.96 5.36 5.73
N LYS A 87 7.11 6.14 6.82
CA LYS A 87 6.60 5.81 8.16
C LYS A 87 5.09 5.57 8.27
N TYR A 88 4.33 5.92 7.23
CA TYR A 88 2.88 5.67 7.11
C TYR A 88 2.57 4.48 6.20
N ASN A 89 3.56 3.66 5.86
CA ASN A 89 3.47 2.60 4.85
C ASN A 89 2.87 3.09 3.52
N SER A 90 3.27 4.28 3.08
CA SER A 90 2.72 4.90 1.87
C SER A 90 3.80 5.36 0.90
N ASP A 91 3.44 5.41 -0.38
CA ASP A 91 4.24 5.98 -1.45
C ASP A 91 3.33 6.37 -2.64
N ILE A 92 3.89 7.01 -3.67
CA ILE A 92 3.21 7.26 -4.93
C ILE A 92 3.19 5.96 -5.74
N LEU A 93 2.00 5.55 -6.17
CA LEU A 93 1.81 4.42 -7.06
C LEU A 93 2.18 4.84 -8.48
N VAL A 94 3.38 4.45 -8.91
CA VAL A 94 3.85 4.53 -10.29
C VAL A 94 4.08 3.13 -10.80
N GLY A 95 3.55 2.82 -11.98
CA GLY A 95 3.78 1.54 -12.64
C GLY A 95 3.71 1.66 -14.15
N TYR A 96 4.37 0.74 -14.83
CA TYR A 96 4.31 0.60 -16.28
C TYR A 96 2.98 -0.01 -16.68
N ARG A 97 2.30 0.63 -17.63
CA ARG A 97 1.02 0.15 -18.18
C ARG A 97 1.23 -0.30 -19.61
N GLU A 98 1.22 -1.62 -19.83
CA GLU A 98 1.43 -2.23 -21.15
C GLU A 98 0.44 -1.71 -22.20
N GLU A 99 -0.83 -1.55 -21.83
CA GLU A 99 -1.89 -1.14 -22.76
C GLU A 99 -1.69 0.26 -23.38
N ILE A 100 -0.86 1.10 -22.77
CA ILE A 100 -0.49 2.44 -23.28
C ILE A 100 1.03 2.60 -23.49
N GLY A 101 1.83 1.59 -23.16
CA GLY A 101 3.28 1.59 -23.37
C GLY A 101 4.09 2.56 -22.51
N GLU A 102 3.56 3.08 -21.39
CA GLU A 102 4.24 4.11 -20.59
C GLU A 102 4.09 3.92 -19.07
N PHE A 103 4.97 4.57 -18.29
CA PHE A 103 4.83 4.67 -16.84
C PHE A 103 3.74 5.68 -16.48
N ARG A 104 2.81 5.28 -15.63
CA ARG A 104 1.75 6.15 -15.11
C ARG A 104 1.83 6.29 -13.61
N MET A 105 1.77 7.54 -13.17
CA MET A 105 1.41 7.87 -11.81
C MET A 105 -0.10 7.73 -11.66
N TYR A 106 -0.54 6.86 -10.76
CA TYR A 106 -1.97 6.55 -10.61
C TYR A 106 -2.58 7.14 -9.34
N GLY A 107 -1.75 7.41 -8.34
CA GLY A 107 -2.23 7.86 -7.05
C GLY A 107 -1.22 7.73 -5.94
N LYS A 108 -1.69 7.90 -4.71
CA LYS A 108 -0.92 7.59 -3.50
C LYS A 108 -1.50 6.37 -2.83
N ILE A 109 -0.67 5.35 -2.64
CA ILE A 109 -1.04 4.07 -2.04
C ILE A 109 -0.60 4.01 -0.58
N TYR A 110 -1.43 3.42 0.27
CA TYR A 110 -1.19 3.13 1.68
C TYR A 110 -1.41 1.63 1.88
N LEU A 111 -0.44 0.96 2.50
CA LEU A 111 -0.45 -0.48 2.68
C LEU A 111 -0.51 -0.86 4.16
N GLY A 112 -1.25 -1.94 4.44
CA GLY A 112 -1.15 -2.66 5.70
C GLY A 112 0.26 -3.24 5.90
N ASN A 113 0.64 -3.48 7.16
CA ASN A 113 1.97 -4.00 7.51
C ASN A 113 2.30 -5.36 6.88
N ASN A 114 1.29 -6.10 6.42
CA ASN A 114 1.42 -7.43 5.82
C ASN A 114 0.83 -7.50 4.40
N LEU A 115 0.63 -6.36 3.73
CA LEU A 115 -0.01 -6.26 2.41
C LEU A 115 -1.43 -6.86 2.35
N ASP A 116 -2.06 -7.00 3.50
CA ASP A 116 -3.40 -7.54 3.73
C ASP A 116 -4.51 -6.49 3.60
N LYS A 117 -4.12 -5.21 3.55
CA LYS A 117 -5.00 -4.05 3.44
C LYS A 117 -4.36 -3.01 2.53
N VAL A 118 -5.19 -2.28 1.79
CA VAL A 118 -4.75 -1.17 0.95
C VAL A 118 -5.80 -0.06 0.91
N ALA A 119 -5.31 1.18 0.86
CA ALA A 119 -6.09 2.35 0.49
C ALA A 119 -5.32 3.14 -0.58
N ILE A 120 -6.00 3.61 -1.61
CA ILE A 120 -5.41 4.33 -2.73
C ILE A 120 -6.19 5.63 -2.95
N LEU A 121 -5.48 6.75 -2.92
CA LEU A 121 -5.97 8.06 -3.35
C LEU A 121 -5.72 8.18 -4.86
N LEU A 122 -6.77 8.19 -5.68
CA LEU A 122 -6.64 8.12 -7.14
C LEU A 122 -6.42 9.51 -7.75
N PHE A 123 -5.38 9.65 -8.57
CA PHE A 123 -5.12 10.91 -9.26
C PHE A 123 -6.01 11.04 -10.49
N GLU A 124 -6.74 12.14 -10.57
CA GLU A 124 -7.64 12.43 -11.68
C GLU A 124 -6.98 13.50 -12.58
N PRO A 125 -6.92 13.29 -13.91
CA PRO A 125 -6.35 14.27 -14.83
C PRO A 125 -7.21 15.52 -14.91
N VAL A 126 -6.57 16.67 -15.07
CA VAL A 126 -7.25 17.95 -15.27
C VAL A 126 -7.44 18.16 -16.77
N ASN A 127 -8.67 18.30 -17.26
CA ASN A 127 -8.95 18.46 -18.69
C ASN A 127 -8.27 17.38 -19.57
N SER A 128 -8.23 16.13 -19.08
CA SER A 128 -7.54 14.99 -19.71
C SER A 128 -6.00 15.08 -19.75
N ASP A 129 -5.39 16.09 -19.11
CA ASP A 129 -3.95 16.21 -18.94
C ASP A 129 -3.49 15.48 -17.67
N TYR A 130 -2.85 14.33 -17.87
CA TYR A 130 -2.33 13.48 -16.78
C TYR A 130 -1.06 14.04 -16.13
N SER A 131 -0.35 14.97 -16.77
CA SER A 131 0.80 15.66 -16.17
C SER A 131 0.38 16.58 -15.01
N LYS A 132 -0.90 16.97 -14.99
CA LYS A 132 -1.52 17.81 -13.97
C LYS A 132 -2.47 17.04 -13.07
N SER A 133 -2.36 15.72 -13.04
CA SER A 133 -3.25 14.89 -12.23
C SER A 133 -3.03 15.09 -10.73
N TYR A 134 -4.11 15.17 -9.96
CA TYR A 134 -4.04 15.32 -8.51
C TYR A 134 -5.22 14.61 -7.83
N TRP A 135 -5.13 14.49 -6.50
CA TRP A 135 -6.24 14.05 -5.66
C TRP A 135 -6.63 15.17 -4.68
N SER A 136 -7.93 15.34 -4.45
CA SER A 136 -8.52 16.38 -3.62
C SER A 136 -9.20 15.78 -2.39
N SER A 137 -8.97 16.35 -1.21
CA SER A 137 -9.69 15.94 0.01
C SER A 137 -11.16 16.36 0.02
N LYS A 138 -11.59 17.23 -0.90
CA LYS A 138 -12.98 17.67 -1.01
C LYS A 138 -13.85 16.57 -1.64
N ASP A 139 -13.38 15.91 -2.67
CA ASP A 139 -14.21 15.08 -3.55
C ASP A 139 -13.42 13.97 -4.22
N GLY A 140 -12.24 13.65 -3.71
CA GLY A 140 -11.32 12.74 -4.35
C GLY A 140 -11.84 11.30 -4.42
N LEU A 141 -11.46 10.64 -5.49
CA LEU A 141 -11.75 9.25 -5.76
C LEU A 141 -10.77 8.34 -5.01
N MET A 142 -11.27 7.26 -4.44
CA MET A 142 -10.47 6.35 -3.61
C MET A 142 -10.79 4.90 -3.91
N ILE A 143 -9.83 4.00 -3.64
CA ILE A 143 -10.04 2.56 -3.56
C ILE A 143 -9.62 2.11 -2.18
N SER A 144 -10.38 1.24 -1.53
CA SER A 144 -9.93 0.54 -0.32
C SER A 144 -10.34 -0.91 -0.34
N ALA A 145 -9.45 -1.78 0.13
CA ALA A 145 -9.65 -3.21 0.09
C ALA A 145 -8.82 -3.93 1.19
N PRO A 146 -9.32 -5.04 1.77
CA PRO A 146 -10.61 -5.67 1.51
C PRO A 146 -11.79 -4.84 2.03
N ALA A 147 -12.88 -4.78 1.27
CA ALA A 147 -14.13 -4.13 1.68
C ALA A 147 -15.31 -4.67 0.87
N GLU A 148 -16.46 -4.89 1.52
CA GLU A 148 -17.68 -5.34 0.85
C GLU A 148 -18.58 -4.18 0.43
N ASN A 149 -18.47 -3.04 1.13
CA ASN A 149 -19.31 -1.86 0.93
C ASN A 149 -18.54 -0.55 1.22
N ARG A 150 -19.13 0.57 0.82
CA ARG A 150 -18.56 1.92 1.00
C ARG A 150 -18.19 2.23 2.46
N VAL A 151 -19.01 1.81 3.43
CA VAL A 151 -18.79 2.12 4.85
C VAL A 151 -17.52 1.45 5.35
N GLU A 152 -17.34 0.16 5.05
CA GLU A 152 -16.11 -0.57 5.35
C GLU A 152 -14.89 0.02 4.66
N ALA A 153 -15.02 0.38 3.38
CA ALA A 153 -13.94 0.98 2.61
C ALA A 153 -13.45 2.31 3.22
N ILE A 154 -14.40 3.17 3.64
CA ILE A 154 -14.08 4.41 4.35
C ILE A 154 -13.40 4.12 5.68
N SER A 155 -13.94 3.20 6.49
CA SER A 155 -13.34 2.81 7.76
C SER A 155 -11.89 2.33 7.59
N LEU A 156 -11.65 1.50 6.57
CA LEU A 156 -10.32 1.00 6.24
C LEU A 156 -9.36 2.11 5.81
N SER A 157 -9.83 3.06 4.98
CA SER A 157 -9.01 4.21 4.60
C SER A 157 -8.67 5.11 5.79
N LYS A 158 -9.61 5.30 6.73
CA LYS A 158 -9.38 6.03 7.99
C LYS A 158 -8.29 5.36 8.82
N GLU A 159 -8.32 4.02 8.91
CA GLU A 159 -7.29 3.21 9.59
C GLU A 159 -5.91 3.40 8.97
N LEU A 160 -5.80 3.24 7.64
CA LEU A 160 -4.51 3.23 6.94
C LEU A 160 -3.89 4.63 6.80
N ILE A 161 -4.70 5.65 6.51
CA ILE A 161 -4.21 7.01 6.23
C ILE A 161 -3.92 7.77 7.52
N LYS A 162 -4.42 7.28 8.67
CA LYS A 162 -4.34 7.90 10.01
C LYS A 162 -4.92 9.31 9.99
N SER A 163 -6.26 9.37 10.13
CA SER A 163 -7.23 10.47 10.41
C SER A 163 -6.90 11.97 10.27
N GLY A 164 -5.65 12.44 10.28
CA GLY A 164 -5.31 13.87 10.18
C GLY A 164 -5.17 14.43 8.76
N ILE A 165 -5.11 13.57 7.73
CA ILE A 165 -4.82 13.99 6.35
C ILE A 165 -6.10 14.23 5.52
N ILE A 166 -7.21 13.57 5.89
CA ILE A 166 -8.47 13.61 5.13
C ILE A 166 -9.60 13.97 6.09
N LYS A 167 -10.33 15.05 5.79
CA LYS A 167 -11.59 15.37 6.46
C LYS A 167 -12.68 14.51 5.85
N TYR A 168 -13.10 13.50 6.59
CA TYR A 168 -14.31 12.76 6.26
C TYR A 168 -15.48 13.56 6.82
N ASP A 169 -16.46 13.91 5.99
CA ASP A 169 -17.72 14.42 6.52
C ASP A 169 -18.38 13.24 7.26
N ASP A 170 -18.47 13.35 8.58
CA ASP A 170 -19.27 12.42 9.37
C ASP A 170 -20.72 12.70 9.00
N SER A 171 -21.36 11.73 8.35
CA SER A 171 -22.79 11.74 8.04
C SER A 171 -23.61 11.70 9.32
#